data_AF-A0A517WAJ7-F1
#
_entry.id   AF-A0A517WAJ7-F1
#
_cell.length_a   1.000
_cell.length_b   1.000
_cell.length_c   1.000
_cell.angle_alpha   90.00
_cell.angle_beta   90.00
_cell.angle_gamma   90.00
#
_symmetry.space_group_name_H-M   'P 1'
#
loop_
_entity.id
_entity.type
_entity.pdbx_description
1 polymer ?
#
loop_
_entity_poly.entity_id
_entity_poly.type
_entity_poly.pdbx_seq_one_letter_code
_entity_poly.pdbx_strand_id
1 'polypeptide(L)'
;MSYQTIYVVDLPGTAFNEQLDPACRASDVDLRHFLEEDECWEGCLPDSSVNLIVDMTGAVTLIVHPRKYSSVLYNPQVREEVLAWEQRLKQLFPVKNILRVDEFVLQHWEDKAGEFWFRNIDGFTLLWSWLKQGETEGWTEV
;
A
#
# COMPACT_ATOMS: atom_id res chain seq x y z
N MET A 1 -2.75 -0.23 -21.18
CA MET A 1 -3.20 0.57 -20.03
C MET A 1 -2.06 0.55 -19.02
N SER A 2 -1.88 1.61 -18.24
CA SER A 2 -0.75 1.70 -17.30
C SER A 2 -1.29 1.69 -15.88
N TYR A 3 -1.01 0.60 -15.18
CA TYR A 3 -1.53 0.28 -13.86
C TYR A 3 -0.83 1.07 -12.76
N GLN A 4 -1.56 1.34 -11.68
CA GLN A 4 -0.99 2.03 -10.52
C GLN A 4 0.01 1.15 -9.79
N THR A 5 0.92 1.80 -9.06
CA THR A 5 1.77 1.11 -8.09
C THR A 5 1.03 1.07 -6.77
N ILE A 6 0.78 -0.13 -6.26
CA ILE A 6 0.16 -0.31 -4.94
C ILE A 6 1.22 -0.87 -4.00
N TYR A 7 1.26 -0.37 -2.78
CA TYR A 7 2.06 -0.94 -1.71
C TYR A 7 1.16 -1.67 -0.74
N VAL A 8 1.52 -2.90 -0.42
CA VAL A 8 0.89 -3.71 0.61
C VAL A 8 1.82 -3.71 1.81
N VAL A 9 1.36 -3.14 2.93
CA VAL A 9 2.14 -3.04 4.16
C VAL A 9 1.54 -3.99 5.19
N ASP A 10 2.37 -4.88 5.74
CA ASP A 10 2.02 -5.82 6.82
C ASP A 10 1.87 -5.10 8.17
N LEU A 11 0.89 -4.19 8.21
CA LEU A 11 0.58 -3.31 9.32
C LEU A 11 -0.91 -2.98 9.28
N PRO A 12 -1.65 -3.10 10.40
CA PRO A 12 -3.04 -2.65 10.47
C PRO A 12 -3.16 -1.16 10.20
N GLY A 13 -4.22 -0.74 9.51
CA GLY A 13 -4.43 0.66 9.13
C GLY A 13 -4.47 1.62 10.32
N THR A 14 -5.00 1.16 11.45
CA THR A 14 -4.98 1.91 12.72
C THR A 14 -3.56 2.19 13.20
N ALA A 15 -2.70 1.17 13.18
CA ALA A 15 -1.30 1.30 13.56
C ALA A 15 -0.49 2.12 12.53
N PHE A 16 -0.86 2.07 11.25
CA PHE A 16 -0.30 2.95 10.22
C PHE A 16 -0.63 4.42 10.54
N ASN A 17 -1.91 4.73 10.78
CA ASN A 17 -2.40 6.06 11.10
C ASN A 17 -1.70 6.65 12.35
N GLU A 18 -1.48 5.83 13.39
CA GLU A 18 -0.77 6.23 14.61
C GLU A 18 0.69 6.66 14.41
N GLN A 19 1.33 6.26 13.30
CA GLN A 19 2.72 6.66 12.97
C GLN A 19 2.79 7.94 12.13
N LEU A 20 1.67 8.41 11.59
CA LEU A 20 1.63 9.67 10.84
C LEU A 20 1.80 10.87 11.78
N ASP A 21 2.19 12.03 11.23
CA ASP A 21 2.18 13.29 11.98
C ASP A 21 0.77 13.55 12.54
N PRO A 22 0.60 13.91 13.82
CA PRO A 22 -0.70 14.25 14.40
C PRO A 22 -1.57 15.19 13.58
N ALA A 23 -0.96 16.13 12.82
CA ALA A 23 -1.68 17.05 11.95
C ALA A 23 -2.29 16.39 10.70
N CYS A 24 -1.82 15.19 10.34
CA CYS A 24 -2.19 14.46 9.12
C CYS A 24 -2.97 13.17 9.41
N ARG A 25 -3.19 12.81 10.68
CA ARG A 25 -3.91 11.57 11.04
C ARG A 25 -5.38 11.66 10.67
N ALA A 26 -5.94 10.55 10.21
CA ALA A 26 -7.39 10.36 10.22
C ALA A 26 -7.90 10.33 11.66
N SER A 27 -9.00 11.02 11.93
CA SER A 27 -9.66 10.94 13.24
C SER A 27 -10.40 9.61 13.40
N ASP A 28 -10.78 9.25 14.62
CA ASP A 28 -11.61 8.06 14.87
C ASP A 28 -12.96 8.10 14.13
N VAL A 29 -13.46 9.30 13.81
CA VAL A 29 -14.68 9.48 13.03
C VAL A 29 -14.42 9.15 11.57
N ASP A 30 -13.32 9.65 11.00
CA ASP A 30 -12.92 9.37 9.63
C ASP A 30 -12.66 7.88 9.42
N LEU A 31 -11.96 7.22 10.35
CA LEU A 31 -11.70 5.78 10.27
C LEU A 31 -12.98 4.93 10.25
N ARG A 32 -14.02 5.34 11.00
CA ARG A 32 -15.32 4.66 10.94
C ARG A 32 -16.02 4.93 9.61
N HIS A 33 -15.97 6.16 9.12
CA HIS A 33 -16.52 6.54 7.83
C HIS A 33 -15.89 5.72 6.70
N PHE A 34 -14.56 5.60 6.69
CA PHE A 34 -13.82 4.78 5.73
C PHE A 34 -14.27 3.33 5.72
N LEU A 35 -14.54 2.75 6.89
CA LEU A 35 -15.02 1.38 7.00
C LEU A 35 -16.47 1.22 6.51
N GLU A 36 -17.33 2.21 6.73
CA GLU A 36 -18.75 2.16 6.38
C GLU A 36 -19.00 2.47 4.89
N GLU A 37 -18.26 3.43 4.33
CA GLU A 37 -18.43 3.94 2.96
C GLU A 37 -17.40 3.37 1.96
N ASP A 38 -16.49 2.51 2.43
CA ASP A 38 -15.37 1.97 1.63
C ASP A 38 -14.49 3.06 1.03
N GLU A 39 -14.28 4.13 1.82
CA GLU A 39 -13.47 5.27 1.46
C GLU A 39 -12.01 5.11 1.89
N CYS A 40 -11.12 5.78 1.18
CA CYS A 40 -9.70 5.82 1.49
C CYS A 40 -9.30 7.17 2.08
N TRP A 41 -8.22 7.16 2.87
CA TRP A 41 -7.58 8.39 3.30
C TRP A 41 -6.69 8.95 2.19
N GLU A 42 -6.78 10.27 1.96
CA GLU A 42 -5.92 10.98 1.03
C GLU A 42 -4.95 11.88 1.80
N GLY A 43 -3.65 11.74 1.55
CA GLY A 43 -2.64 12.58 2.20
C GLY A 43 -1.21 12.21 1.84
N CYS A 44 -0.24 12.64 2.64
CA CYS A 44 1.17 12.41 2.39
C CYS A 44 1.90 11.89 3.62
N LEU A 45 2.97 11.12 3.42
CA LEU A 45 3.90 10.79 4.52
C LEU A 45 4.56 12.07 5.05
N PRO A 46 5.00 12.10 6.32
CA PRO A 46 5.82 13.19 6.86
C PRO A 46 6.99 13.53 5.92
N ASP A 47 7.21 14.83 5.70
CA ASP A 47 8.26 15.37 4.83
C ASP A 47 8.23 14.89 3.35
N SER A 48 7.12 14.29 2.89
CA SER A 48 6.89 13.88 1.51
C SER A 48 5.91 14.82 0.81
N SER A 49 6.21 15.23 -0.42
CA SER A 49 5.27 15.94 -1.30
C SER A 49 4.42 15.00 -2.16
N VAL A 50 4.58 13.68 -1.99
CA VAL A 50 3.80 12.68 -2.73
C VAL A 50 2.45 12.50 -2.04
N ASN A 51 1.38 12.86 -2.74
CA ASN A 51 0.01 12.55 -2.34
C ASN A 51 -0.28 11.07 -2.60
N LEU A 52 -0.90 10.41 -1.64
CA LEU A 52 -1.19 9.00 -1.57
C LEU A 52 -2.67 8.81 -1.29
N ILE A 53 -3.20 7.67 -1.72
CA ILE A 53 -4.51 7.16 -1.32
C ILE A 53 -4.23 5.91 -0.49
N VAL A 54 -4.76 5.84 0.73
CA VAL A 54 -4.46 4.76 1.68
C VAL A 54 -5.74 4.13 2.21
N ASP A 55 -5.88 2.82 2.05
CA ASP A 55 -6.90 2.05 2.76
C ASP A 55 -6.38 1.66 4.14
N MET A 56 -7.03 2.20 5.17
CA MET A 56 -6.69 1.98 6.58
C MET A 56 -7.76 1.15 7.32
N THR A 57 -8.67 0.50 6.61
CA THR A 57 -9.82 -0.21 7.21
C THR A 57 -9.49 -1.65 7.63
N GLY A 58 -8.34 -2.19 7.18
CA GLY A 58 -7.98 -3.60 7.35
C GLY A 58 -6.85 -3.90 8.33
N ALA A 59 -6.58 -5.20 8.46
CA ALA A 59 -5.41 -5.73 9.16
C ALA A 59 -4.11 -5.52 8.37
N VAL A 60 -4.23 -5.23 7.08
CA VAL A 60 -3.18 -4.88 6.14
C VAL A 60 -3.49 -3.50 5.57
N THR A 61 -2.48 -2.65 5.44
CA THR A 61 -2.63 -1.30 4.88
C THR A 61 -2.27 -1.32 3.39
N LEU A 62 -3.16 -0.77 2.56
CA LEU A 62 -2.92 -0.63 1.11
C LEU A 62 -2.63 0.84 0.80
N ILE A 63 -1.55 1.12 0.07
CA ILE A 63 -1.16 2.48 -0.32
C ILE A 63 -1.08 2.55 -1.84
N VAL A 64 -1.95 3.33 -2.47
CA VAL A 64 -1.87 3.62 -3.90
C VAL A 64 -0.93 4.80 -4.11
N HIS A 65 0.18 4.54 -4.78
CA HIS A 65 1.18 5.55 -5.13
C HIS A 65 0.85 6.15 -6.51
N PRO A 66 0.94 7.48 -6.71
CA PRO A 66 0.49 8.16 -7.93
C PRO A 66 1.35 7.85 -9.17
N ARG A 67 2.40 7.04 -9.03
CA ARG A 67 3.30 6.66 -10.12
C ARG A 67 2.87 5.28 -10.62
N LYS A 68 2.77 5.15 -11.94
CA LYS A 68 2.44 3.90 -12.61
C LYS A 68 3.57 2.90 -12.48
N TYR A 69 3.25 1.62 -12.27
CA TYR A 69 4.26 0.57 -12.05
C TYR A 69 5.22 0.47 -13.23
N SER A 70 4.70 0.52 -14.46
CA SER A 70 5.53 0.55 -15.69
C SER A 70 6.49 1.73 -15.73
N SER A 71 6.12 2.89 -15.19
CA SER A 71 7.01 4.05 -15.14
C SER A 71 8.16 3.84 -14.15
N VAL A 72 7.90 3.17 -13.01
CA VAL A 72 8.95 2.77 -12.07
C VAL A 72 9.93 1.77 -12.71
N LEU A 73 9.41 0.88 -13.56
CA LEU A 73 10.23 -0.09 -14.27
C LEU A 73 11.07 0.52 -15.39
N TYR A 74 10.54 1.45 -16.17
CA TYR A 74 11.20 1.86 -17.43
C TYR A 74 11.73 3.30 -17.45
N ASN A 75 11.39 4.14 -16.46
CA ASN A 75 11.89 5.50 -16.35
C ASN A 75 12.85 5.64 -15.15
N PRO A 76 14.16 5.84 -15.37
CA PRO A 76 15.15 5.96 -14.29
C PRO A 76 14.86 7.09 -13.30
N GLN A 77 14.40 8.25 -13.75
CA GLN A 77 14.09 9.38 -12.88
C GLN A 77 12.91 9.06 -11.95
N VAL A 78 11.83 8.48 -12.50
CA VAL A 78 10.68 8.06 -11.70
C VAL A 78 11.09 6.95 -10.72
N ARG A 79 11.96 6.04 -11.15
CA ARG A 79 12.48 4.98 -10.29
C ARG A 79 13.26 5.55 -9.10
N GLU A 80 14.15 6.52 -9.32
CA GLU A 80 14.92 7.16 -8.25
C GLU A 80 14.01 7.89 -7.25
N GLU A 81 13.00 8.61 -7.74
CA GLU A 81 12.00 9.27 -6.88
C GLU A 81 11.25 8.25 -6.00
N VAL A 82 10.81 7.15 -6.60
CA VAL A 82 10.09 6.09 -5.88
C VAL A 82 11.00 5.38 -4.87
N LEU A 83 12.25 5.07 -5.22
CA LEU A 83 13.21 4.47 -4.28
C LEU A 83 13.50 5.39 -3.09
N ALA A 84 13.62 6.70 -3.33
CA ALA A 84 13.80 7.67 -2.25
C ALA A 84 12.57 7.74 -1.34
N TRP A 85 11.36 7.65 -1.90
CA TRP A 85 10.12 7.57 -1.14
C TRP A 85 10.02 6.25 -0.34
N GLU A 86 10.39 5.12 -0.93
CA GLU A 86 10.41 3.80 -0.28
C GLU A 86 11.35 3.78 0.93
N GLN A 87 12.51 4.43 0.81
CA GLN A 87 13.43 4.59 1.94
C GLN A 87 12.78 5.35 3.11
N ARG A 88 11.98 6.38 2.83
CA ARG A 88 11.25 7.13 3.88
C ARG A 88 10.14 6.30 4.48
N LEU A 89 9.38 5.57 3.66
CA LEU A 89 8.36 4.64 4.13
C LEU A 89 8.99 3.62 5.09
N LYS A 90 10.14 3.04 4.74
CA LYS A 90 10.90 2.14 5.62
C LYS A 90 11.39 2.78 6.91
N GLN A 91 11.80 4.05 6.87
CA GLN A 91 12.22 4.76 8.08
C GLN A 91 11.06 4.95 9.05
N LEU A 92 9.85 5.21 8.54
CA LEU A 92 8.63 5.31 9.34
C LEU A 92 8.18 3.93 9.86
N PHE A 93 8.38 2.87 9.06
CA PHE A 93 7.88 1.52 9.35
C PHE A 93 9.00 0.45 9.29
N PRO A 94 10.04 0.52 10.15
CA PRO A 94 11.30 -0.22 9.96
C PRO A 94 11.23 -1.74 10.20
N VAL A 95 10.13 -2.26 10.78
CA VAL A 95 9.98 -3.69 11.14
C VAL A 95 8.85 -4.35 10.34
N LYS A 96 8.43 -3.73 9.23
CA LYS A 96 7.24 -4.16 8.50
C LYS A 96 7.61 -4.66 7.12
N ASN A 97 7.00 -5.78 6.73
CA ASN A 97 7.12 -6.30 5.38
C ASN A 97 6.31 -5.40 4.45
N ILE A 98 6.91 -5.00 3.34
CA ILE A 98 6.29 -4.10 2.36
C ILE A 98 6.47 -4.72 0.97
N LEU A 99 5.36 -4.85 0.25
CA LEU A 99 5.34 -5.30 -1.13
C LEU A 99 4.96 -4.12 -2.00
N ARG A 100 5.75 -3.85 -3.04
CA ARG A 100 5.32 -3.03 -4.17
C ARG A 100 4.73 -3.96 -5.22
N VAL A 101 3.47 -3.77 -5.56
CA VAL A 101 2.74 -4.58 -6.53
C VAL A 101 2.16 -3.71 -7.64
N ASP A 102 2.06 -4.29 -8.83
CA ASP A 102 1.24 -3.78 -9.92
C ASP A 102 -0.24 -4.02 -9.56
N GLU A 103 -1.09 -3.02 -9.78
CA GLU A 103 -2.55 -3.12 -9.59
C GLU A 103 -3.16 -4.37 -10.24
N PHE A 104 -2.66 -4.80 -11.40
CA PHE A 104 -3.17 -6.00 -12.07
C PHE A 104 -2.86 -7.29 -11.29
N VAL A 105 -1.71 -7.36 -10.62
CA VAL A 105 -1.37 -8.48 -9.74
C VAL A 105 -2.32 -8.51 -8.54
N LEU A 106 -2.68 -7.32 -8.02
CA LEU A 106 -3.62 -7.23 -6.91
C LEU A 106 -5.05 -7.63 -7.33
N GLN A 107 -5.51 -7.20 -8.50
CA GLN A 107 -6.82 -7.60 -9.06
C GLN A 107 -6.92 -9.13 -9.21
N HIS A 108 -5.88 -9.78 -9.70
CA HIS A 108 -5.83 -11.25 -9.79
C HIS A 108 -5.89 -11.94 -8.42
N TRP A 109 -5.35 -11.29 -7.38
CA TRP A 109 -5.45 -11.79 -6.02
C TRP A 109 -6.88 -11.60 -5.48
N GLU A 110 -7.49 -10.44 -5.72
CA GLU A 110 -8.87 -10.14 -5.34
C GLU A 110 -9.88 -11.09 -5.98
N ASP A 111 -9.69 -11.47 -7.25
CA ASP A 111 -10.50 -12.49 -7.94
C ASP A 111 -10.47 -13.87 -7.22
N LYS A 112 -9.40 -14.16 -6.47
CA LYS A 112 -9.20 -15.44 -5.76
C LYS A 112 -9.59 -15.37 -4.29
N ALA A 113 -9.23 -14.28 -3.62
CA ALA A 113 -9.35 -14.12 -2.18
C ALA A 113 -10.56 -13.27 -1.75
N GLY A 114 -11.20 -12.58 -2.70
CA GLY A 114 -12.24 -11.58 -2.48
C GLY A 114 -11.66 -10.17 -2.30
N GLU A 115 -12.44 -9.15 -2.68
CA GLU A 115 -12.04 -7.73 -2.68
C GLU A 115 -11.53 -7.24 -1.31
N PHE A 116 -12.09 -7.74 -0.20
CA PHE A 116 -11.73 -7.32 1.17
C PHE A 116 -10.69 -8.21 1.87
N TRP A 117 -9.88 -8.95 1.12
CA TRP A 117 -8.88 -9.88 1.67
C TRP A 117 -7.92 -9.21 2.69
N PHE A 118 -7.62 -7.92 2.52
CA PHE A 118 -6.74 -7.13 3.38
C PHE A 118 -7.32 -6.85 4.78
N ARG A 119 -8.63 -7.08 4.98
CA ARG A 119 -9.27 -7.06 6.31
C ARG A 119 -9.06 -8.36 7.08
N ASN A 120 -8.62 -9.44 6.43
CA ASN A 120 -8.26 -10.69 7.09
C ASN A 120 -6.90 -10.54 7.81
N ILE A 121 -6.81 -11.01 9.05
CA ILE A 121 -5.58 -11.00 9.84
C ILE A 121 -4.42 -11.74 9.16
N ASP A 122 -4.73 -12.78 8.38
CA ASP A 122 -3.75 -13.55 7.62
C ASP A 122 -3.54 -13.01 6.19
N GLY A 123 -4.20 -11.92 5.81
CA GLY A 123 -4.28 -11.41 4.44
C GLY A 123 -2.92 -11.21 3.79
N PHE A 124 -1.97 -10.58 4.50
CA PHE A 124 -0.61 -10.37 4.00
C PHE A 124 0.12 -11.69 3.75
N THR A 125 0.04 -12.61 4.72
CA THR A 125 0.71 -13.93 4.63
C THR A 125 0.17 -14.76 3.47
N LEU A 126 -1.15 -14.73 3.27
CA LEU A 126 -1.81 -15.41 2.16
C LEU A 126 -1.39 -14.83 0.80
N LEU A 127 -1.40 -13.51 0.65
CA LEU A 127 -0.93 -12.83 -0.57
C LEU A 127 0.54 -13.17 -0.84
N TRP A 128 1.41 -13.02 0.15
CA TRP A 128 2.83 -13.32 0.04
C TRP A 128 3.10 -14.77 -0.40
N SER A 129 2.39 -15.72 0.22
CA SER A 129 2.49 -17.14 -0.13
C SER A 129 2.03 -17.41 -1.56
N TRP A 130 0.96 -16.76 -2.00
CA TRP A 130 0.46 -16.87 -3.36
C TRP A 130 1.46 -16.33 -4.38
N LEU A 131 2.02 -15.13 -4.15
CA LEU A 131 3.02 -14.51 -5.02
C LEU A 131 4.26 -15.42 -5.18
N LYS A 132 4.76 -16.00 -4.09
CA LYS A 132 5.93 -16.89 -4.12
C LYS A 132 5.69 -18.20 -4.87
N GLN A 133 4.44 -18.62 -5.06
CA GLN A 133 4.08 -19.87 -5.73
C GLN A 133 3.86 -19.72 -7.24
N GLY A 134 3.41 -18.54 -7.70
CA GLY A 134 2.84 -18.39 -9.05
C GLY A 134 3.35 -17.21 -9.87
N GLU A 135 3.75 -16.10 -9.25
CA GLU A 135 3.97 -14.84 -9.97
C GLU A 135 5.42 -14.37 -9.86
N THR A 136 6.15 -14.35 -10.97
CA THR A 136 7.53 -13.83 -11.02
C THR A 136 7.62 -12.39 -11.47
N GLU A 137 6.57 -11.84 -12.07
CA GLU A 137 6.54 -10.47 -12.61
C GLU A 137 5.44 -9.62 -11.94
N GLY A 138 5.63 -8.30 -11.91
CA GLY A 138 4.63 -7.37 -11.40
C GLY A 138 4.64 -7.12 -9.88
N TRP A 139 5.63 -7.61 -9.15
CA TRP A 139 5.82 -7.22 -7.75
C TRP A 139 7.30 -7.18 -7.32
N THR A 140 7.59 -6.52 -6.19
CA THR A 140 8.93 -6.43 -5.60
C THR A 140 8.82 -6.32 -4.08
N GLU A 141 9.66 -7.05 -3.34
CA GLU A 141 9.85 -6.83 -1.90
C GLU A 141 10.67 -5.54 -1.73
N VAL A 142 10.12 -4.58 -0.99
CA VAL A 142 10.67 -3.22 -0.89
C VAL A 142 11.75 -3.18 0.15
#